data_AF-W7L1B3-F1
#
_entry.id   AF-W7L1B3-F1
#
_cell.length_a   1.000
_cell.length_b   1.000
_cell.length_c   1.000
_cell.angle_alpha   90.00
_cell.angle_beta   90.00
_cell.angle_gamma   90.00
#
_symmetry.space_group_name_H-M   'P 1'
#
loop_
_entity.id
_entity.type
_entity.pdbx_description
1 polymer ?
#
loop_
_entity_poly.entity_id
_entity_poly.type
_entity_poly.pdbx_seq_one_letter_code
_entity_poly.pdbx_strand_id
1 'polypeptide(L)'
;MSKFLVGERPIILIPSLAVKLGMKEAIVLQHVHYWLSVSRNEKDGRKWVYNTYEEWKKQLPFWSLSTIKRTIAILEEKGYLLSDNFNAHNWDQTKWYSIDYEKLREIEGDLKGPIQIKGGEYSHQDNEETEIPYAAIIQYLNEKTDSGYRESSRKSRSLIRAWWEQGFTLEDFQKVIDLKAAEWKRDPQYSRYLRPQTLFGSKFEAYLNQKPQAKQLREEDFNLD
;
A
#
# COMPACT_ATOMS: atom_id res chain seq x y z
N MET A 1 -9.52 32.45 -18.11
CA MET A 1 -9.46 30.97 -17.96
C MET A 1 -8.76 30.64 -16.66
N SER A 2 -9.25 29.65 -15.91
CA SER A 2 -8.67 29.25 -14.62
C SER A 2 -7.23 28.79 -14.81
N LYS A 3 -6.28 29.23 -13.95
CA LYS A 3 -4.89 28.73 -13.94
C LYS A 3 -4.79 27.23 -13.66
N PHE A 4 -5.87 26.60 -13.17
CA PHE A 4 -5.98 25.16 -12.99
C PHE A 4 -6.31 24.38 -14.27
N LEU A 5 -6.68 25.08 -15.35
CA LEU A 5 -6.86 24.50 -16.67
C LEU A 5 -5.75 25.04 -17.57
N VAL A 6 -4.64 24.29 -17.56
CA VAL A 6 -3.41 24.42 -18.36
C VAL A 6 -2.60 25.70 -18.11
N GLY A 7 -2.11 25.85 -16.87
CA GLY A 7 -1.02 26.78 -16.50
C GLY A 7 0.26 26.08 -16.01
N GLU A 8 0.24 24.76 -15.83
CA GLU A 8 1.34 23.95 -15.28
C GLU A 8 1.56 22.68 -16.14
N ARG A 9 2.77 22.09 -16.08
CA ARG A 9 3.08 20.87 -16.83
C ARG A 9 2.26 19.68 -16.28
N PRO A 10 1.48 18.97 -17.11
CA PRO A 10 0.66 17.86 -16.63
C PRO A 10 1.53 16.65 -16.26
N ILE A 11 1.07 15.92 -15.25
CA ILE A 11 1.62 14.61 -14.89
C ILE A 11 0.99 13.57 -15.80
N ILE A 12 1.84 12.85 -16.53
CA ILE A 12 1.41 11.78 -17.42
C ILE A 12 1.22 10.51 -16.59
N LEU A 13 0.00 9.97 -16.59
CA LEU A 13 -0.34 8.67 -16.03
C LEU A 13 -0.79 7.76 -17.17
N ILE A 14 -0.06 6.67 -17.40
CA ILE A 14 -0.44 5.65 -18.37
C ILE A 14 -1.31 4.61 -17.63
N PRO A 15 -2.62 4.47 -17.94
CA PRO A 15 -3.51 3.60 -17.18
C PRO A 15 -3.10 2.13 -17.19
N SER A 16 -2.63 1.61 -18.33
CA SER A 16 -2.16 0.22 -18.44
C SER A 16 -0.97 -0.07 -17.53
N LEU A 17 0.00 0.86 -17.47
CA LEU A 17 1.13 0.76 -16.55
C LEU A 17 0.68 0.83 -15.08
N ALA A 18 -0.28 1.71 -14.78
CA ALA A 18 -0.83 1.86 -13.44
C ALA A 18 -1.59 0.61 -12.95
N VAL A 19 -2.32 -0.06 -13.84
CA VAL A 19 -3.01 -1.32 -13.53
C VAL A 19 -1.99 -2.42 -13.21
N LYS A 20 -0.88 -2.49 -13.93
CA LYS A 20 0.15 -3.53 -13.74
C LYS A 20 1.04 -3.29 -12.51
N LEU A 21 1.45 -2.04 -12.27
CA LEU A 21 2.48 -1.72 -11.27
C LEU A 21 1.96 -1.03 -10.02
N GLY A 22 0.78 -0.41 -10.12
CA GLY A 22 0.28 0.57 -9.17
C GLY A 22 0.45 2.00 -9.69
N MET A 23 -0.50 2.87 -9.31
CA MET A 23 -0.53 4.26 -9.77
C MET A 23 0.73 5.04 -9.37
N LYS A 24 1.24 4.83 -8.16
CA LYS A 24 2.39 5.60 -7.65
C LYS A 24 3.66 5.20 -8.39
N GLU A 25 3.85 3.91 -8.55
CA GLU A 25 4.95 3.25 -9.25
C GLU A 25 4.99 3.71 -10.71
N ALA A 26 3.84 3.69 -11.39
CA ALA A 26 3.71 4.15 -12.78
C ALA A 26 4.08 5.63 -12.94
N ILE A 27 3.63 6.51 -12.03
CA ILE A 27 3.95 7.94 -12.08
C ILE A 27 5.46 8.19 -11.89
N VAL A 28 6.10 7.49 -10.93
CA VAL A 28 7.55 7.64 -10.70
C VAL A 28 8.34 7.15 -11.92
N LEU A 29 8.01 5.96 -12.44
CA LEU A 29 8.66 5.42 -13.65
C LEU A 29 8.50 6.37 -14.83
N GLN A 30 7.31 6.94 -15.03
CA GLN A 30 7.09 7.89 -16.12
C GLN A 30 7.93 9.17 -15.98
N HIS A 31 8.10 9.67 -14.75
CA HIS A 31 8.97 10.83 -14.48
C HIS A 31 10.44 10.50 -14.73
N VAL A 32 10.91 9.34 -14.26
CA VAL A 32 12.28 8.88 -14.52
C VAL A 32 12.50 8.71 -16.03
N HIS A 33 11.55 8.11 -16.74
CA HIS A 33 11.59 7.94 -18.20
C HIS A 33 11.72 9.29 -18.93
N TYR A 34 10.93 10.28 -18.54
CA TYR A 34 11.06 11.64 -19.07
C TYR A 34 12.47 12.18 -18.89
N TRP A 35 13.03 12.10 -17.68
CA TRP A 35 14.39 12.59 -17.44
C TRP A 35 15.45 11.80 -18.21
N LEU A 36 15.28 10.49 -18.36
CA LEU A 36 16.18 9.65 -19.17
C LEU A 36 16.13 10.04 -20.65
N SER A 37 14.96 10.46 -21.15
CA SER A 37 14.81 10.89 -22.55
C SER A 37 15.61 12.16 -22.87
N VAL A 38 15.73 13.05 -21.90
CA VAL A 38 16.50 14.31 -22.03
C VAL A 38 17.91 14.24 -21.45
N SER A 39 18.23 13.17 -20.71
CA SER A 39 19.54 12.99 -20.10
C SER A 39 20.62 12.75 -21.16
N ARG A 40 21.77 13.39 -20.93
CA ARG A 40 23.03 13.16 -21.65
C ARG A 40 24.02 12.32 -20.84
N ASN A 41 23.65 11.95 -19.63
CA ASN A 41 24.52 11.18 -18.75
C ASN A 41 24.43 9.71 -19.12
N GLU A 42 25.52 9.16 -19.64
CA GLU A 42 25.63 7.77 -20.03
C GLU A 42 26.81 7.12 -19.30
N LYS A 43 26.58 5.93 -18.75
CA LYS A 43 27.57 5.09 -18.07
C LYS A 43 27.30 3.64 -18.42
N ASP A 44 28.35 2.93 -18.83
CA ASP A 44 28.29 1.52 -19.23
C ASP A 44 27.21 1.23 -20.31
N GLY A 45 27.13 2.11 -21.31
CA GLY A 45 26.17 2.01 -22.41
C GLY A 45 24.70 2.25 -22.01
N ARG A 46 24.45 2.76 -20.80
CA ARG A 46 23.13 3.01 -20.26
C ARG A 46 22.97 4.48 -19.87
N LYS A 47 21.82 5.06 -20.18
CA LYS A 47 21.46 6.41 -19.72
C LYS A 47 21.05 6.41 -18.25
N TRP A 48 21.42 7.45 -17.55
CA TRP A 48 21.12 7.64 -16.14
C TRP A 48 20.64 9.06 -15.84
N VAL A 49 19.88 9.20 -14.75
CA VAL A 49 19.46 10.49 -14.20
C VAL A 49 19.79 10.51 -12.72
N TYR A 50 20.42 11.56 -12.22
CA TYR A 50 20.64 11.72 -10.80
C TYR A 50 19.57 12.66 -10.23
N ASN A 51 19.04 12.31 -9.06
CA ASN A 51 18.04 13.16 -8.41
C ASN A 51 17.94 12.81 -6.91
N THR A 52 17.84 13.81 -6.05
CA THR A 52 17.58 13.60 -4.63
C THR A 52 16.09 13.35 -4.37
N TYR A 53 15.75 12.76 -3.23
CA TYR A 53 14.34 12.60 -2.83
C TYR A 53 13.62 13.95 -2.67
N GLU A 54 14.34 15.00 -2.26
CA GLU A 54 13.79 16.36 -2.16
C GLU A 54 13.46 16.96 -3.53
N GLU A 55 14.32 16.73 -4.51
CA GLU A 55 14.06 17.19 -5.87
C GLU A 55 12.93 16.40 -6.53
N TRP A 56 12.82 15.09 -6.27
CA TRP A 56 11.62 14.33 -6.64
C TRP A 56 10.35 14.92 -6.00
N LYS A 57 10.43 15.36 -4.74
CA LYS A 57 9.30 16.01 -4.06
C LYS A 57 8.89 17.33 -4.69
N LYS A 58 9.84 18.12 -5.22
CA LYS A 58 9.52 19.36 -5.95
C LYS A 58 8.69 19.07 -7.20
N GLN A 59 8.93 17.93 -7.85
CA GLN A 59 8.19 17.49 -9.05
C GLN A 59 6.87 16.80 -8.70
N LEU A 60 6.80 16.14 -7.53
CA LEU A 60 5.65 15.41 -7.03
C LEU A 60 5.18 15.98 -5.68
N PRO A 61 4.76 17.27 -5.63
CA PRO A 61 4.53 17.99 -4.37
C PRO A 61 3.36 17.46 -3.55
N PHE A 62 2.44 16.73 -4.20
CA PHE A 62 1.28 16.07 -3.59
C PHE A 62 1.64 14.81 -2.79
N TRP A 63 2.91 14.37 -2.81
CA TRP A 63 3.39 13.25 -1.99
C TRP A 63 4.34 13.69 -0.86
N SER A 64 4.33 12.91 0.22
CA SER A 64 5.34 13.01 1.28
C SER A 64 6.68 12.44 0.81
N LEU A 65 7.78 12.88 1.42
CA LEU A 65 9.11 12.27 1.20
C LEU A 65 9.09 10.76 1.49
N SER A 66 8.35 10.34 2.53
CA SER A 66 8.20 8.93 2.87
C SER A 66 7.49 8.12 1.78
N THR A 67 6.51 8.71 1.09
CA THR A 67 5.84 8.07 -0.04
C THR A 67 6.81 7.92 -1.20
N ILE A 68 7.53 8.98 -1.56
CA ILE A 68 8.52 8.96 -2.65
C ILE A 68 9.60 7.90 -2.38
N LYS A 69 10.21 7.92 -1.18
CA LYS A 69 11.23 6.94 -0.77
C LYS A 69 10.70 5.50 -0.86
N ARG A 70 9.49 5.26 -0.36
CA ARG A 70 8.86 3.93 -0.40
C ARG A 70 8.59 3.48 -1.82
N THR A 71 8.02 4.33 -2.67
CA THR A 71 7.71 3.98 -4.06
C THR A 71 8.98 3.68 -4.85
N ILE A 72 10.05 4.48 -4.67
CA ILE A 72 11.35 4.21 -5.30
C ILE A 72 11.91 2.88 -4.83
N ALA A 73 11.90 2.60 -3.52
CA ALA A 73 12.37 1.32 -2.98
C ALA A 73 11.59 0.12 -3.54
N ILE A 74 10.26 0.23 -3.67
CA ILE A 74 9.41 -0.80 -4.28
C ILE A 74 9.78 -1.03 -5.74
N LEU A 75 10.07 0.04 -6.50
CA LEU A 75 10.49 -0.08 -7.89
C LEU A 75 11.88 -0.71 -8.05
N GLU A 76 12.80 -0.39 -7.12
CA GLU A 76 14.13 -0.98 -7.03
C GLU A 76 14.04 -2.48 -6.69
N GLU A 77 13.27 -2.85 -5.67
CA GLU A 77 13.03 -4.23 -5.26
C GLU A 77 12.36 -5.05 -6.37
N LYS A 78 11.35 -4.47 -7.02
CA LYS A 78 10.71 -5.09 -8.20
C LYS A 78 11.61 -5.08 -9.43
N GLY A 79 12.78 -4.45 -9.41
CA GLY A 79 13.75 -4.41 -10.51
C GLY A 79 13.32 -3.61 -11.73
N TYR A 80 12.29 -2.78 -11.66
CA TYR A 80 11.91 -1.88 -12.77
C TYR A 80 12.78 -0.63 -12.79
N LEU A 81 13.26 -0.21 -11.62
CA LEU A 81 14.15 0.92 -11.45
C LEU A 81 15.51 0.41 -10.98
N LEU A 82 16.56 0.75 -11.72
CA LEU A 82 17.93 0.49 -11.36
C LEU A 82 18.47 1.73 -10.64
N SER A 83 19.23 1.53 -9.55
CA SER A 83 19.86 2.61 -8.81
C SER A 83 21.35 2.35 -8.62
N ASP A 84 22.16 3.40 -8.77
CA ASP A 84 23.60 3.34 -8.54
C ASP A 84 24.12 4.69 -7.97
N ASN A 85 25.41 4.78 -7.68
CA ASN A 85 26.09 6.02 -7.28
C ASN A 85 27.36 6.22 -8.11
N PHE A 86 27.34 7.21 -9.01
CA PHE A 86 28.49 7.58 -9.84
C PHE A 86 29.12 8.93 -9.41
N ASN A 87 28.86 9.39 -8.19
CA ASN A 87 29.37 10.67 -7.71
C ASN A 87 30.85 10.54 -7.36
N ALA A 88 31.62 11.60 -7.62
CA ALA A 88 33.06 11.61 -7.35
C ALA A 88 33.41 11.54 -5.86
N HIS A 89 32.49 11.95 -4.98
CA HIS A 89 32.72 12.02 -3.54
C HIS A 89 31.71 11.15 -2.78
N ASN A 90 32.20 10.34 -1.83
CA ASN A 90 31.39 9.38 -1.07
C ASN A 90 30.33 10.01 -0.14
N TRP A 91 30.43 11.30 0.18
CA TRP A 91 29.42 12.01 0.98
C TRP A 91 28.20 12.41 0.15
N ASP A 92 28.36 12.50 -1.18
CA ASP A 92 27.24 12.73 -2.09
C ASP A 92 26.53 11.40 -2.34
N GLN A 93 25.49 11.18 -1.55
CA GLN A 93 24.62 10.00 -1.66
C GLN A 93 23.49 10.20 -2.68
N THR A 94 23.59 11.19 -3.58
CA THR A 94 22.61 11.37 -4.65
C THR A 94 22.59 10.14 -5.54
N LYS A 95 21.46 9.44 -5.52
CA LYS A 95 21.26 8.27 -6.35
C LYS A 95 21.13 8.65 -7.82
N TRP A 96 21.74 7.81 -8.64
CA TRP A 96 21.54 7.75 -10.08
C TRP A 96 20.52 6.67 -10.37
N TYR A 97 19.57 6.95 -11.25
CA TYR A 97 18.48 6.06 -11.61
C TYR A 97 18.50 5.76 -13.11
N SER A 98 18.17 4.52 -13.45
CA SER A 98 17.84 4.10 -14.81
C SER A 98 16.64 3.16 -14.77
N ILE A 99 16.03 2.89 -15.93
CA ILE A 99 14.90 1.96 -16.03
C ILE A 99 15.38 0.66 -16.67
N ASP A 100 14.95 -0.46 -16.12
CA ASP A 100 15.08 -1.75 -16.78
C ASP A 100 13.96 -1.91 -17.82
N TYR A 101 14.26 -1.52 -19.06
CA TYR A 101 13.31 -1.62 -20.16
C TYR A 101 13.08 -3.06 -20.65
N GLU A 102 14.00 -4.00 -20.41
CA GLU A 102 13.72 -5.42 -20.68
C GLU A 102 12.65 -5.94 -19.74
N LYS A 103 12.76 -5.62 -18.44
CA LYS A 103 11.74 -5.99 -17.46
C LYS A 103 10.37 -5.36 -17.73
N LEU A 104 10.35 -4.13 -18.23
CA LEU A 104 9.09 -3.51 -18.67
C LEU A 104 8.48 -4.24 -19.89
N ARG A 105 9.30 -4.72 -20.84
CA ARG A 105 8.81 -5.49 -21.99
C ARG A 105 8.13 -6.80 -21.58
N GLU A 106 8.60 -7.45 -20.53
CA GLU A 106 8.00 -8.69 -20.00
C GLU A 106 6.53 -8.48 -19.62
N ILE A 107 6.21 -7.35 -18.97
CA ILE A 107 4.83 -7.01 -18.60
C ILE A 107 4.03 -6.36 -19.74
N GLU A 108 4.70 -5.82 -20.77
CA GLU A 108 4.05 -5.34 -22.00
C GLU A 108 3.53 -6.49 -22.86
N GLY A 109 4.15 -7.68 -22.81
CA GLY A 109 3.66 -8.88 -23.50
C GLY A 109 2.22 -9.24 -23.15
N ASP A 110 1.83 -8.98 -21.90
CA ASP A 110 0.47 -9.16 -21.38
C ASP A 110 -0.52 -8.05 -21.80
N LEU A 111 -0.03 -6.92 -22.33
CA LEU A 111 -0.84 -5.76 -22.69
C LEU A 111 -1.34 -5.81 -24.14
N LYS A 112 -1.16 -6.92 -24.87
CA LYS A 112 -1.64 -7.09 -26.25
C LYS A 112 -3.18 -7.20 -26.31
N GLY A 113 -3.81 -6.04 -26.23
CA GLY A 113 -5.19 -5.77 -26.54
C GLY A 113 -5.39 -4.26 -26.44
N PRO A 114 -6.33 -3.65 -27.20
CA PRO A 114 -6.72 -2.27 -26.91
C PRO A 114 -7.06 -2.18 -25.41
N ILE A 115 -6.62 -1.12 -24.73
CA ILE A 115 -7.15 -0.77 -23.42
C ILE A 115 -8.65 -0.64 -23.66
N GLN A 116 -9.42 -1.67 -23.32
CA GLN A 116 -10.86 -1.56 -23.27
C GLN A 116 -11.15 -0.61 -22.12
N ILE A 117 -11.17 0.69 -22.43
CA ILE A 117 -12.02 1.61 -21.71
C ILE A 117 -13.43 1.05 -21.99
N LYS A 118 -13.87 0.06 -21.20
CA LYS A 118 -15.29 -0.17 -21.03
C LYS A 118 -15.80 1.19 -20.58
N GLY A 119 -16.42 1.93 -21.50
CA GLY A 119 -17.15 3.14 -21.17
C GLY A 119 -18.07 2.73 -20.05
N GLY A 120 -17.78 3.20 -18.84
CA GLY A 120 -18.54 2.85 -17.65
C GLY A 120 -19.90 3.54 -17.71
N GLU A 121 -20.78 3.05 -18.58
CA GLU A 121 -22.07 2.61 -18.07
C GLU A 121 -21.75 1.57 -16.99
N TYR A 122 -22.19 1.86 -15.76
CA TYR A 122 -22.19 0.89 -14.68
C TYR A 122 -23.10 -0.27 -15.08
N SER A 123 -22.58 -1.19 -15.87
CA SER A 123 -23.18 -2.49 -16.10
C SER A 123 -22.53 -3.43 -15.11
N HIS A 124 -23.32 -3.80 -14.11
CA HIS A 124 -23.14 -5.04 -13.37
C HIS A 124 -23.00 -6.17 -14.40
N GLN A 125 -21.80 -6.73 -14.52
CA GLN A 125 -21.61 -8.04 -15.10
C GLN A 125 -21.01 -8.89 -13.99
N ASP A 126 -21.84 -9.78 -13.50
CA ASP A 126 -21.57 -10.77 -12.48
C ASP A 126 -20.34 -11.58 -12.90
N ASN A 127 -19.20 -11.22 -12.30
CA ASN A 127 -18.10 -12.12 -12.11
C ASN A 127 -18.28 -12.58 -10.66
N GLU A 128 -18.26 -13.89 -10.41
CA GLU A 128 -18.20 -14.45 -9.05
C GLU A 128 -16.82 -14.14 -8.42
N GLU A 129 -16.45 -12.86 -8.36
CA GLU A 129 -15.49 -12.34 -7.39
C GLU A 129 -16.21 -12.45 -6.05
N THR A 130 -15.78 -13.39 -5.22
CA THR A 130 -16.25 -13.51 -3.84
C THR A 130 -16.19 -12.15 -3.17
N GLU A 131 -17.33 -11.49 -3.04
CA GLU A 131 -17.45 -10.15 -2.49
C GLU A 131 -16.84 -10.17 -1.08
N ILE A 132 -15.94 -9.23 -0.79
CA ILE A 132 -15.30 -9.16 0.52
C ILE A 132 -16.42 -9.09 1.58
N PRO A 133 -16.49 -10.05 2.53
CA PRO A 133 -17.61 -10.18 3.45
C PRO A 133 -17.49 -9.16 4.61
N TYR A 134 -17.51 -7.87 4.26
CA TYR A 134 -17.35 -6.75 5.21
C TYR A 134 -18.39 -6.82 6.32
N ALA A 135 -19.63 -7.16 5.98
CA ALA A 135 -20.72 -7.30 6.94
C ALA A 135 -20.41 -8.41 7.94
N ALA A 136 -20.01 -9.60 7.47
CA ALA A 136 -19.69 -10.73 8.35
C ALA A 136 -18.54 -10.41 9.32
N ILE A 137 -17.46 -9.77 8.83
CA ILE A 137 -16.31 -9.41 9.67
C ILE A 137 -16.72 -8.40 10.76
N ILE A 138 -17.48 -7.37 10.40
CA ILE A 138 -17.87 -6.31 11.35
C ILE A 138 -18.96 -6.80 12.31
N GLN A 139 -19.91 -7.60 11.83
CA GLN A 139 -20.93 -8.21 12.68
C GLN A 139 -20.28 -9.15 13.71
N TYR A 140 -19.31 -9.97 13.29
CA TYR A 140 -18.58 -10.85 14.20
C TYR A 140 -17.81 -10.05 15.25
N LEU A 141 -17.16 -8.95 14.87
CA LEU A 141 -16.51 -8.06 15.83
C LEU A 141 -17.52 -7.53 16.85
N ASN A 142 -18.65 -6.99 16.38
CA ASN A 142 -19.68 -6.43 17.24
C ASN A 142 -20.23 -7.46 18.24
N GLU A 143 -20.48 -8.68 17.77
CA GLU A 143 -20.94 -9.81 18.60
C GLU A 143 -19.90 -10.18 19.66
N LYS A 144 -18.63 -10.29 19.29
CA LYS A 144 -17.57 -10.68 20.23
C LYS A 144 -17.23 -9.60 21.24
N THR A 145 -17.38 -8.33 20.89
CA THR A 145 -16.92 -7.20 21.73
C THR A 145 -18.05 -6.34 22.29
N ASP A 146 -19.30 -6.79 22.20
CA ASP A 146 -20.51 -6.04 22.64
C ASP A 146 -20.51 -4.61 22.10
N SER A 147 -20.18 -4.46 20.82
CA SER A 147 -19.92 -3.17 20.16
C SER A 147 -20.93 -2.90 19.03
N GLY A 148 -20.99 -1.64 18.59
CA GLY A 148 -21.96 -1.16 17.58
C GLY A 148 -21.31 -0.51 16.35
N TYR A 149 -20.23 -1.09 15.82
CA TYR A 149 -19.55 -0.55 14.64
C TYR A 149 -20.37 -0.75 13.36
N ARG A 150 -20.42 0.29 12.52
CA ARG A 150 -21.13 0.23 11.24
C ARG A 150 -20.29 -0.48 10.17
N GLU A 151 -20.87 -1.47 9.51
CA GLU A 151 -20.26 -2.15 8.35
C GLU A 151 -20.00 -1.22 7.16
N SER A 152 -20.77 -0.13 7.04
CA SER A 152 -20.66 0.88 5.98
C SER A 152 -19.53 1.88 6.19
N SER A 153 -18.81 1.79 7.31
CA SER A 153 -17.68 2.67 7.62
C SER A 153 -16.57 2.53 6.58
N ARG A 154 -16.33 3.60 5.82
CA ARG A 154 -15.29 3.66 4.77
C ARG A 154 -13.90 3.31 5.31
N LYS A 155 -13.59 3.75 6.53
CA LYS A 155 -12.28 3.50 7.16
C LYS A 155 -12.11 2.03 7.54
N SER A 156 -13.14 1.39 8.10
CA SER A 156 -13.11 -0.03 8.43
C SER A 156 -12.99 -0.89 7.16
N ARG A 157 -13.78 -0.57 6.13
CA ARG A 157 -13.73 -1.26 4.83
C ARG A 157 -12.37 -1.14 4.16
N SER A 158 -11.74 0.03 4.21
CA SER A 158 -10.39 0.23 3.65
C SER A 158 -9.32 -0.64 4.33
N LEU A 159 -9.42 -0.85 5.65
CA LEU A 159 -8.48 -1.69 6.38
C LEU A 159 -8.69 -3.17 6.07
N ILE A 160 -9.96 -3.61 6.07
CA ILE A 160 -10.31 -4.99 5.71
C ILE A 160 -9.88 -5.29 4.27
N ARG A 161 -10.16 -4.39 3.32
CA ARG A 161 -9.74 -4.55 1.92
C ARG A 161 -8.23 -4.70 1.79
N ALA A 162 -7.46 -3.85 2.48
CA ALA A 162 -6.01 -3.87 2.39
C ALA A 162 -5.41 -5.22 2.81
N TRP A 163 -6.00 -5.90 3.80
CA TRP A 163 -5.58 -7.25 4.21
C TRP A 163 -6.19 -8.33 3.30
N TRP A 164 -7.43 -8.19 2.85
CA TRP A 164 -8.05 -9.14 1.91
C TRP A 164 -7.27 -9.24 0.59
N GLU A 165 -6.81 -8.11 0.05
CA GLU A 165 -5.96 -8.04 -1.15
C GLU A 165 -4.58 -8.69 -0.95
N GLN A 166 -4.14 -8.86 0.30
CA GLN A 166 -2.92 -9.59 0.67
C GLN A 166 -3.16 -11.11 0.84
N GLY A 167 -4.39 -11.59 0.59
CA GLY A 167 -4.73 -13.01 0.65
C GLY A 167 -5.26 -13.51 2.00
N PHE A 168 -5.56 -12.61 2.94
CA PHE A 168 -6.15 -12.99 4.23
C PHE A 168 -7.64 -13.29 4.09
N THR A 169 -8.08 -14.31 4.82
CA THR A 169 -9.43 -14.89 4.75
C THR A 169 -10.34 -14.37 5.86
N LEU A 170 -11.65 -14.62 5.75
CA LEU A 170 -12.62 -14.28 6.80
C LEU A 170 -12.21 -14.88 8.15
N GLU A 171 -11.73 -16.12 8.13
CA GLU A 171 -11.26 -16.88 9.28
C GLU A 171 -10.09 -16.19 9.98
N ASP A 172 -9.17 -15.56 9.22
CA ASP A 172 -8.06 -14.80 9.80
C ASP A 172 -8.54 -13.57 10.56
N PHE A 173 -9.52 -12.84 10.01
CA PHE A 173 -10.14 -11.71 10.72
C PHE A 173 -10.84 -12.17 11.99
N GLN A 174 -11.61 -13.25 11.92
CA GLN A 174 -12.29 -13.82 13.08
C GLN A 174 -11.28 -14.25 14.16
N LYS A 175 -10.18 -14.89 13.77
CA LYS A 175 -9.12 -15.30 14.70
C LYS A 175 -8.46 -14.11 15.41
N VAL A 176 -8.16 -13.01 14.70
CA VAL A 176 -7.64 -11.79 15.33
C VAL A 176 -8.64 -11.20 16.32
N ILE A 177 -9.92 -11.18 15.96
CA ILE A 177 -11.00 -10.72 16.85
C ILE A 177 -11.06 -11.58 18.10
N ASP A 178 -11.04 -12.90 17.96
CA ASP A 178 -11.12 -13.83 19.09
C ASP A 178 -9.93 -13.72 20.03
N LEU A 179 -8.71 -13.68 19.49
CA LEU A 179 -7.48 -13.52 20.28
C LEU A 179 -7.50 -12.22 21.09
N LYS A 180 -7.87 -11.11 20.47
CA LYS A 180 -7.90 -9.81 21.16
C LYS A 180 -9.12 -9.62 22.05
N ALA A 181 -10.27 -10.16 21.69
CA ALA A 181 -11.43 -10.17 22.57
C ALA A 181 -11.13 -10.98 23.84
N ALA A 182 -10.50 -12.14 23.73
CA ALA A 182 -10.10 -12.94 24.89
C ALA A 182 -9.11 -12.18 25.82
N GLU A 183 -8.16 -11.46 25.24
CA GLU A 183 -7.13 -10.73 25.99
C GLU A 183 -7.67 -9.43 26.61
N TRP A 184 -8.45 -8.65 25.85
CA TRP A 184 -8.73 -7.25 26.17
C TRP A 184 -10.17 -6.98 26.60
N LYS A 185 -11.14 -7.86 26.31
CA LYS A 185 -12.57 -7.56 26.58
C LYS A 185 -12.86 -7.34 28.06
N ARG A 186 -12.25 -8.13 28.93
CA ARG A 186 -12.42 -8.05 30.40
C ARG A 186 -11.42 -7.12 31.07
N ASP A 187 -10.51 -6.52 30.30
CA ASP A 187 -9.51 -5.61 30.82
C ASP A 187 -10.02 -4.15 30.78
N PRO A 188 -10.13 -3.46 31.93
CA PRO A 188 -10.66 -2.09 31.99
C PRO A 188 -9.85 -1.07 31.17
N GLN A 189 -8.56 -1.32 30.98
CA GLN A 189 -7.70 -0.44 30.21
C GLN A 189 -7.73 -0.81 28.72
N TYR A 190 -7.63 -2.10 28.41
CA TYR A 190 -7.43 -2.54 27.03
C TYR A 190 -8.72 -2.71 26.20
N SER A 191 -9.88 -2.88 26.84
CA SER A 191 -11.17 -3.06 26.14
C SER A 191 -11.50 -1.94 25.13
N ARG A 192 -11.10 -0.69 25.41
CA ARG A 192 -11.28 0.46 24.49
C ARG A 192 -10.58 0.32 23.13
N TYR A 193 -9.61 -0.60 23.03
CA TYR A 193 -8.85 -0.85 21.82
C TYR A 193 -9.46 -1.93 20.91
N LEU A 194 -10.56 -2.57 21.34
CA LEU A 194 -11.33 -3.53 20.54
C LEU A 194 -12.17 -2.83 19.45
N ARG A 195 -11.48 -2.22 18.49
CA ARG A 195 -12.08 -1.45 17.39
C ARG A 195 -11.43 -1.80 16.05
N PRO A 196 -12.13 -1.63 14.91
CA PRO A 196 -11.61 -2.01 13.59
C PRO A 196 -10.24 -1.40 13.27
N GLN A 197 -10.01 -0.14 13.65
CA GLN A 197 -8.75 0.56 13.38
C GLN A 197 -7.55 -0.05 14.11
N THR A 198 -7.77 -0.62 15.29
CA THR A 198 -6.69 -1.21 16.08
C THR A 198 -6.47 -2.66 15.66
N LEU A 199 -7.55 -3.42 15.51
CA LEU A 199 -7.49 -4.84 15.18
C LEU A 199 -6.98 -5.06 13.74
N PHE A 200 -7.47 -4.27 12.79
CA PHE A 200 -7.13 -4.37 11.36
C PHE A 200 -6.11 -3.31 10.93
N GLY A 201 -5.43 -2.69 11.89
CA GLY A 201 -4.34 -1.74 11.63
C GLY A 201 -3.04 -2.44 11.25
N SER A 202 -1.91 -1.75 11.34
CA SER A 202 -0.58 -2.27 10.95
C SER A 202 -0.08 -3.47 11.75
N LYS A 203 -0.75 -3.86 12.84
CA LYS A 203 -0.38 -4.99 13.70
C LYS A 203 -1.23 -6.25 13.46
N PHE A 204 -2.07 -6.27 12.43
CA PHE A 204 -3.00 -7.38 12.14
C PHE A 204 -2.30 -8.75 12.10
N GLU A 205 -1.28 -8.90 11.25
CA GLU A 205 -0.54 -10.16 11.11
C GLU A 205 0.20 -10.57 12.40
N ALA A 206 0.70 -9.58 13.15
CA ALA A 206 1.31 -9.84 14.46
C ALA A 206 0.28 -10.38 15.47
N TYR A 207 -0.97 -9.90 15.42
CA TYR A 207 -2.05 -10.45 16.24
C TYR A 207 -2.49 -11.84 15.77
N LEU A 208 -2.57 -12.06 14.45
CA LEU A 208 -2.95 -13.35 13.87
C LEU A 208 -1.99 -14.48 14.28
N ASN A 209 -0.70 -14.16 14.39
CA ASN A 209 0.37 -15.08 14.75
C ASN A 209 0.70 -15.08 16.26
N GLN A 210 -0.05 -14.34 17.09
CA GLN A 210 0.19 -14.30 18.53
C GLN A 210 -0.15 -15.66 19.15
N LYS A 211 0.80 -16.24 19.90
CA LYS A 211 0.53 -17.44 20.70
C LYS A 211 -0.42 -17.10 21.85
N PRO A 212 -1.43 -17.93 22.14
CA PRO A 212 -2.30 -17.71 23.29
C PRO A 212 -1.47 -17.69 24.57
N GLN A 213 -1.35 -16.53 25.21
CA GLN A 213 -0.86 -16.47 26.57
C GLN A 213 -2.05 -16.79 27.48
N ALA A 214 -2.06 -17.99 28.05
CA ALA A 214 -2.89 -18.25 29.23
C ALA A 214 -2.43 -17.26 30.29
N LYS A 215 -3.29 -16.31 30.67
CA LYS A 215 -3.09 -15.48 31.85
C LYS A 215 -3.04 -16.47 33.03
N GLN A 216 -1.84 -16.84 33.48
CA GLN A 216 -1.67 -17.44 34.81
C GLN A 216 -2.11 -16.35 35.78
N LEU A 217 -3.35 -16.45 36.26
CA LEU A 217 -3.74 -15.76 37.48
C LEU A 217 -2.77 -16.26 38.55
N ARG A 218 -1.89 -15.37 39.01
CA ARG A 218 -1.03 -15.68 40.16
C ARG A 218 -1.88 -15.48 41.40
N GLU A 219 -1.66 -16.30 42.43
CA GLU A 219 -2.36 -16.17 43.73
C GLU A 219 -2.29 -14.75 44.30
N GLU A 220 -1.26 -14.00 43.92
CA GLU A 220 -1.04 -12.58 44.23
C GLU A 220 -2.15 -11.64 43.72
N ASP A 221 -2.88 -12.01 42.65
CA ASP A 221 -4.00 -11.24 42.09
C ASP A 221 -5.30 -11.39 42.90
N PHE A 222 -5.33 -12.30 43.90
CA PHE A 222 -6.47 -12.56 44.79
C PHE A 222 -6.26 -12.09 46.24
N ASN A 223 -5.09 -11.54 46.59
CA ASN A 223 -4.90 -10.96 47.92
C ASN A 223 -5.60 -9.59 48.00
N LEU A 224 -6.85 -9.64 48.46
CA LEU A 224 -7.55 -8.51 49.08
C LEU A 224 -7.09 -8.41 50.54
N ASP A 225 -6.03 -7.65 50.77
CA ASP A 225 -5.78 -6.99 52.07
C ASP A 225 -5.93 -5.47 51.89
#